data_AF-A0A9D4SMY6-F1
#
_entry.id   AF-A0A9D4SMY6-F1
#
_cell.length_a   1.000
_cell.length_b   1.000
_cell.length_c   1.000
_cell.angle_alpha   90.00
_cell.angle_beta   90.00
_cell.angle_gamma   90.00
#
_symmetry.space_group_name_H-M   'P 1'
#
loop_
_entity.id
_entity.type
_entity.pdbx_description
1 polymer ?
#
loop_
_entity_poly.entity_id
_entity_poly.type
_entity_poly.pdbx_seq_one_letter_code
_entity_poly.pdbx_strand_id
1 'polypeptide(L)'
;MDNFSAVDVASEIEKGKAVHSQLQILDTALEIRVHLQKLVVLANQLPKHNKYALFRAAALQKDENNGNLIGHAKSSVEMVMRQLLALREELIDSHPEIRSLLSSAGCEGKSSEGELDSECEEIPTKRRRTDVCVGSAAEFWKKFEPYRNATIQKWHERTKLLSGKVGRSFASLEESPVKQIEHILMDEERLLRRTQTKRSSYKILGAEDATNDEEEKPGIGELDDEIFDDDDFYHHLLREVIERKTVNIDNPIALSRQWLEIEKLRKKAKRRVDTRATKGRKIRTELFRSLFGQKKYAR
;
A
#
# COMPACT_ATOMS: atom_id res chain seq x y z
N MET A 1 38.77 -34.79 19.83
CA MET A 1 37.43 -35.10 20.37
C MET A 1 36.74 -33.76 20.50
N ASP A 2 35.87 -33.48 19.54
CA ASP A 2 35.32 -32.16 19.28
C ASP A 2 34.28 -31.76 20.32
N ASN A 3 34.42 -30.52 20.82
CA ASN A 3 33.43 -29.82 21.63
C ASN A 3 32.18 -29.55 20.78
N PHE A 4 31.18 -30.42 20.84
CA PHE A 4 29.81 -30.02 20.55
C PHE A 4 29.39 -29.04 21.65
N SER A 5 29.23 -27.76 21.32
CA SER A 5 28.72 -26.78 22.27
C SER A 5 27.34 -27.23 22.74
N ALA A 6 27.16 -27.38 24.05
CA ALA A 6 25.84 -27.63 24.63
C ALA A 6 24.89 -26.51 24.17
N VAL A 7 23.85 -26.87 23.42
CA VAL A 7 22.84 -25.93 22.94
C VAL A 7 22.19 -25.29 24.16
N ASP A 8 22.30 -23.96 24.28
CA ASP A 8 21.60 -23.21 25.32
C ASP A 8 20.10 -23.18 25.01
N VAL A 9 19.39 -24.16 25.57
CA VAL A 9 17.95 -24.33 25.42
C VAL A 9 17.18 -23.09 25.86
N ALA A 10 17.65 -22.36 26.88
CA ALA A 10 16.98 -21.16 27.36
C ALA A 10 17.06 -20.04 26.32
N SER A 11 18.24 -19.83 25.72
CA SER A 11 18.44 -18.88 24.63
C SER A 11 17.57 -19.21 23.40
N GLU A 12 17.45 -20.49 23.03
CA GLU A 12 16.60 -20.90 21.91
C GLU A 12 15.10 -20.66 22.19
N ILE A 13 14.64 -20.90 23.42
CA ILE A 13 13.26 -20.58 23.84
C ILE A 13 13.00 -19.07 23.74
N GLU A 14 13.95 -18.24 24.18
CA GLU A 14 13.82 -16.78 24.12
C GLU A 14 13.76 -16.27 22.68
N LYS A 15 14.62 -16.79 21.78
CA LYS A 15 14.55 -16.49 20.35
C LYS A 15 13.20 -16.89 19.76
N GLY A 16 12.67 -18.06 20.11
CA GLY A 16 11.35 -18.50 19.68
C GLY A 16 10.24 -17.54 20.10
N LYS A 17 10.26 -17.06 21.35
CA LYS A 17 9.31 -16.05 21.84
C LYS A 17 9.45 -14.72 21.09
N ALA A 18 10.68 -14.25 20.85
CA ALA A 18 10.92 -13.03 20.11
C ALA A 18 10.38 -13.10 18.67
N VAL A 19 10.63 -14.22 17.97
CA VAL A 19 10.09 -14.46 16.62
C VAL A 19 8.56 -14.48 16.65
N HIS A 20 7.96 -15.13 17.64
CA HIS A 20 6.50 -15.15 17.78
C HIS A 20 5.91 -13.75 17.94
N SER A 21 6.51 -12.93 18.82
CA SER A 21 6.08 -11.53 19.02
C SER A 21 6.23 -10.69 17.75
N GLN A 22 7.34 -10.85 17.01
CA GLN A 22 7.56 -10.14 15.74
C GLN A 22 6.50 -10.50 14.69
N LEU A 23 6.14 -11.78 14.58
CA LEU A 23 5.08 -12.23 13.68
C LEU A 23 3.72 -11.66 14.07
N GLN A 24 3.39 -11.60 15.36
CA GLN A 24 2.15 -10.98 15.84
C GLN A 24 2.06 -9.49 15.46
N ILE A 25 3.17 -8.75 15.59
CA ILE A 25 3.23 -7.33 15.18
C ILE A 25 2.99 -7.22 13.68
N LEU A 26 3.66 -8.05 12.88
CA LEU A 26 3.50 -8.06 11.43
C LEU A 26 2.06 -8.37 11.00
N ASP A 27 1.44 -9.38 11.61
CA ASP A 27 0.05 -9.75 11.30
C ASP A 27 -0.91 -8.62 11.68
N THR A 28 -0.69 -7.98 12.82
CA THR A 28 -1.49 -6.79 13.24
C THR A 28 -1.33 -5.65 12.24
N ALA A 29 -0.11 -5.36 11.77
CA ALA A 29 0.14 -4.31 10.78
C ALA A 29 -0.55 -4.61 9.43
N LEU A 30 -0.49 -5.86 8.97
CA LEU A 30 -1.17 -6.30 7.77
C LEU A 30 -2.69 -6.17 7.89
N GLU A 31 -3.26 -6.53 9.05
CA GLU A 31 -4.68 -6.36 9.32
C GLU A 31 -5.10 -4.89 9.27
N ILE A 32 -4.36 -3.99 9.93
CA ILE A 32 -4.61 -2.54 9.87
C ILE A 32 -4.63 -2.09 8.41
N ARG A 33 -3.64 -2.48 7.62
CA ARG A 33 -3.58 -2.14 6.19
C ARG A 33 -4.79 -2.66 5.43
N VAL A 34 -5.23 -3.90 5.65
CA VAL A 34 -6.43 -4.48 5.00
C VAL A 34 -7.69 -3.69 5.36
N HIS A 35 -7.84 -3.24 6.61
CA HIS A 35 -8.98 -2.43 7.05
C HIS A 35 -8.98 -1.03 6.40
N LEU A 36 -7.80 -0.41 6.26
CA LEU A 36 -7.65 0.90 5.63
C LEU A 36 -8.04 0.90 4.14
N GLN A 37 -8.08 -0.25 3.46
CA GLN A 37 -8.48 -0.30 2.05
C GLN A 37 -9.87 0.31 1.81
N LYS A 38 -10.82 0.08 2.73
CA LYS A 38 -12.17 0.65 2.59
C LYS A 38 -12.15 2.18 2.61
N LEU A 39 -11.27 2.77 3.42
CA LEU A 39 -11.11 4.22 3.50
C LEU A 39 -10.56 4.77 2.18
N VAL A 40 -9.56 4.12 1.60
CA VAL A 40 -8.99 4.50 0.29
C VAL A 40 -10.06 4.46 -0.81
N VAL A 41 -10.83 3.36 -0.88
CA VAL A 41 -11.90 3.21 -1.88
C VAL A 41 -13.00 4.26 -1.71
N LEU A 42 -13.36 4.62 -0.47
CA LEU A 42 -14.33 5.68 -0.20
C LEU A 42 -13.78 7.07 -0.54
N ALA A 43 -12.49 7.32 -0.27
CA ALA A 43 -11.84 8.58 -0.62
C ALA A 43 -11.86 8.84 -2.13
N ASN A 44 -11.70 7.80 -2.95
CA ASN A 44 -11.78 7.90 -4.41
C ASN A 44 -13.18 8.28 -4.93
N GLN A 45 -14.22 8.22 -4.10
CA GLN A 45 -15.58 8.65 -4.45
C GLN A 45 -15.84 10.12 -4.09
N LEU A 46 -14.93 10.77 -3.37
CA LEU A 46 -15.11 12.17 -2.99
C LEU A 46 -15.14 13.09 -4.22
N PRO A 47 -15.83 14.24 -4.11
CA PRO A 47 -15.83 15.22 -5.18
C PRO A 47 -14.41 15.72 -5.48
N LYS A 48 -14.16 15.93 -6.77
CA LYS A 48 -12.91 16.53 -7.25
C LYS A 48 -12.68 17.92 -6.66
N HIS A 49 -11.42 18.33 -6.56
CA HIS A 49 -11.04 19.59 -5.92
C HIS A 49 -11.84 20.79 -6.45
N ASN A 50 -11.96 20.91 -7.77
CA ASN A 50 -12.69 21.99 -8.44
C ASN A 50 -14.22 21.97 -8.19
N LYS A 51 -14.80 20.81 -7.89
CA LYS A 51 -16.24 20.64 -7.64
C LYS A 51 -16.60 20.58 -6.15
N TYR A 52 -15.61 20.40 -5.27
CA TYR A 52 -15.83 20.21 -3.84
C TYR A 52 -16.56 21.39 -3.17
N ALA A 53 -16.23 22.63 -3.51
CA ALA A 53 -16.88 23.80 -2.94
C ALA A 53 -18.39 23.83 -3.25
N LEU A 54 -18.75 23.55 -4.51
CA LEU A 54 -20.14 23.47 -4.95
C LEU A 54 -20.87 22.30 -4.30
N PHE A 55 -20.25 21.12 -4.27
CA PHE A 55 -20.81 19.94 -3.61
C PHE A 55 -21.07 20.19 -2.12
N ARG A 56 -20.12 20.80 -1.41
CA ARG A 56 -20.25 21.11 0.01
C ARG A 56 -21.38 22.10 0.26
N ALA A 57 -21.50 23.15 -0.55
CA ALA A 57 -22.59 24.11 -0.44
C ALA A 57 -23.96 23.43 -0.63
N ALA A 58 -24.11 22.61 -1.67
CA ALA A 58 -25.33 21.87 -1.94
C ALA A 58 -25.66 20.85 -0.83
N ALA A 59 -24.66 20.16 -0.29
CA ALA A 59 -24.84 19.23 0.82
C ALA A 59 -25.34 19.94 2.08
N LEU A 60 -24.78 21.10 2.42
CA LEU A 60 -25.21 21.90 3.57
C LEU A 60 -26.61 22.48 3.41
N GLN A 61 -26.99 22.89 2.19
CA GLN A 61 -28.35 23.34 1.91
C GLN A 61 -29.39 22.23 2.05
N LYS A 62 -29.02 20.98 1.75
CA LYS A 62 -29.91 19.82 1.84
C LYS A 62 -30.16 19.39 3.28
N ASP A 63 -29.12 19.38 4.11
CA ASP A 63 -29.19 19.04 5.53
C ASP A 63 -28.00 19.66 6.27
N GLU A 64 -28.26 20.51 7.25
CA GLU A 64 -27.24 21.18 8.06
C GLU A 64 -26.38 20.18 8.85
N ASN A 65 -26.92 18.99 9.18
CA ASN A 65 -26.18 17.92 9.85
C ASN A 65 -25.02 17.39 9.01
N ASN A 66 -25.04 17.58 7.68
CA ASN A 66 -23.92 17.21 6.81
C ASN A 66 -22.64 17.95 7.19
N GLY A 67 -22.74 19.16 7.75
CA GLY A 67 -21.59 19.89 8.27
C GLY A 67 -20.89 19.12 9.39
N ASN A 68 -21.68 18.58 10.32
CA ASN A 68 -21.18 17.74 11.42
C ASN A 68 -20.55 16.45 10.88
N LEU A 69 -21.21 15.76 9.94
CA LEU A 69 -20.69 14.52 9.34
C LEU A 69 -19.35 14.73 8.63
N ILE A 70 -19.20 15.81 7.85
CA ILE A 70 -17.93 16.17 7.19
C ILE A 70 -16.84 16.45 8.24
N GLY A 71 -17.18 17.22 9.28
CA GLY A 71 -16.26 17.52 10.39
C GLY A 71 -15.80 16.27 11.14
N HIS A 72 -16.73 15.35 11.43
CA HIS A 72 -16.43 14.06 12.05
C HIS A 72 -15.54 13.20 11.17
N ALA A 73 -15.86 13.03 9.88
CA ALA A 73 -15.05 12.25 8.96
C ALA A 73 -13.60 12.78 8.89
N LYS A 74 -13.43 14.10 8.76
CA LYS A 74 -12.10 14.73 8.79
C LYS A 74 -11.36 14.44 10.10
N SER A 75 -12.01 14.64 11.25
CA SER A 75 -11.40 14.43 12.57
C SER A 75 -11.01 12.97 12.79
N SER A 76 -11.83 12.02 12.34
CA SER A 76 -11.54 10.59 12.42
C SER A 76 -10.32 10.20 11.58
N VAL A 77 -10.21 10.71 10.35
CA VAL A 77 -9.04 10.44 9.49
C VAL A 77 -7.78 11.08 10.07
N GLU A 78 -7.86 12.32 10.56
CA GLU A 78 -6.74 12.97 11.26
C GLU A 78 -6.29 12.19 12.49
N MET A 79 -7.23 11.60 13.24
CA MET A 79 -6.91 10.78 14.41
C MET A 79 -6.14 9.51 14.02
N VAL A 80 -6.59 8.80 12.99
CA VAL A 80 -5.88 7.60 12.48
C VAL A 80 -4.47 7.98 12.03
N MET A 81 -4.32 9.08 11.27
CA MET A 81 -3.01 9.55 10.84
C MET A 81 -2.09 9.84 12.04
N ARG A 82 -2.59 10.54 13.07
CA ARG A 82 -1.82 10.82 14.29
C ARG A 82 -1.42 9.56 15.03
N GLN A 83 -2.31 8.57 15.14
CA GLN A 83 -2.00 7.30 15.79
C GLN A 83 -0.91 6.53 15.06
N LEU A 84 -0.94 6.50 13.72
CA LEU A 84 0.11 5.86 12.92
C LEU A 84 1.46 6.57 13.06
N LEU A 85 1.46 7.90 13.11
CA LEU A 85 2.67 8.68 13.34
C LEU A 85 3.20 8.47 14.76
N ALA A 86 2.35 8.47 15.78
CA ALA A 86 2.76 8.20 17.16
C ALA A 86 3.34 6.79 17.31
N LEU A 87 2.72 5.78 16.68
CA LEU A 87 3.26 4.42 16.63
C LEU A 87 4.64 4.38 15.98
N ARG A 88 4.86 5.16 14.92
CA ARG A 88 6.18 5.25 14.28
C ARG A 88 7.22 5.82 15.25
N GLU A 89 6.92 6.91 15.95
CA GLU A 89 7.85 7.49 16.93
C GLU A 89 8.16 6.49 18.06
N GLU A 90 7.15 5.80 18.60
CA GLU A 90 7.35 4.77 19.63
C GLU A 90 8.26 3.62 19.14
N LEU A 91 8.09 3.19 17.88
CA LEU A 91 8.93 2.17 17.28
C LEU A 91 10.37 2.66 17.08
N ILE A 92 10.58 3.94 16.79
CA ILE A 92 11.92 4.53 16.68
C ILE A 92 12.58 4.58 18.06
N ASP A 93 11.85 5.04 19.08
CA ASP A 93 12.37 5.13 20.46
C ASP A 93 12.70 3.77 21.05
N SER A 94 11.96 2.73 20.65
CA SER A 94 12.25 1.34 21.04
C SER A 94 13.52 0.76 20.39
N HIS A 95 14.09 1.42 19.37
CA HIS A 95 15.26 0.94 18.61
C HIS A 95 16.34 2.03 18.53
N PRO A 96 17.23 2.13 19.54
CA PRO A 96 18.25 3.18 19.64
C PRO A 96 19.15 3.31 18.41
N GLU A 97 19.41 2.22 17.70
CA GLU A 97 20.18 2.23 16.45
C GLU A 97 19.50 3.02 15.33
N ILE A 98 18.16 3.00 15.27
CA ILE A 98 17.38 3.78 14.31
C ILE A 98 17.43 5.25 14.71
N ARG A 99 17.23 5.55 15.99
CA ARG A 99 17.29 6.92 16.53
C ARG A 99 18.64 7.57 16.28
N SER A 100 19.74 6.86 16.54
CA SER A 100 21.10 7.33 16.28
C SER A 100 21.31 7.66 14.80
N LEU A 101 20.86 6.78 13.89
CA LEU A 101 20.97 7.01 12.44
C LEU A 101 20.14 8.21 11.96
N LEU A 102 18.94 8.40 12.51
CA LEU A 102 18.09 9.55 12.17
C LEU A 102 18.68 10.88 12.68
N SER A 103 19.43 10.85 13.79
CA SER A 103 20.15 12.02 14.33
C SER A 103 21.45 12.33 13.58
N SER A 104 22.24 11.32 13.21
CA SER A 104 23.55 11.50 12.56
C SER A 104 23.46 11.94 11.10
N ALA A 105 22.36 11.59 10.40
CA ALA A 105 22.08 12.09 9.06
C ALA A 105 21.86 13.63 8.98
N GLY A 106 21.77 14.32 10.13
CA GLY A 106 21.76 15.79 10.22
C GLY A 106 23.14 16.43 10.36
N CYS A 107 24.20 15.64 10.62
CA CYS A 107 25.52 16.15 11.00
C CYS A 107 26.59 16.10 9.89
N GLU A 108 26.32 15.51 8.72
CA GLU A 108 27.29 15.48 7.60
C GLU A 108 27.44 16.82 6.85
N GLY A 109 27.01 17.93 7.46
CA GLY A 109 27.07 19.25 6.84
C GLY A 109 27.09 20.40 7.85
N LYS A 110 27.96 20.34 8.86
CA LYS A 110 28.57 21.50 9.55
C LYS A 110 29.47 21.02 10.69
N SER A 111 30.76 20.88 10.39
CA SER A 111 31.79 21.01 11.41
C SER A 111 31.88 22.50 11.77
N SER A 112 31.27 22.89 12.88
CA SER A 112 31.75 24.02 13.67
C SER A 112 31.27 23.82 15.10
N GLU A 113 32.24 23.76 15.99
CA GLU A 113 32.11 23.72 17.43
C GLU A 113 31.09 24.76 17.93
N GLY A 114 30.25 24.33 18.85
CA GLY A 114 29.24 25.15 19.51
C GLY A 114 28.36 24.25 20.35
N GLU A 115 28.70 24.13 21.64
CA GLU A 115 27.78 23.64 22.67
C GLU A 115 26.46 24.41 22.55
N LEU A 116 25.42 23.75 22.04
CA LEU A 116 24.06 24.24 22.11
C LEU A 116 23.19 23.07 22.53
N ASP A 117 22.87 23.15 23.81
CA ASP A 117 21.72 22.55 24.49
C ASP A 117 20.60 22.25 23.50
N SER A 118 20.41 20.95 23.23
CA SER A 118 19.30 20.48 22.41
C SER A 118 18.05 20.55 23.28
N GLU A 119 17.57 21.77 23.51
CA GLU A 119 16.16 22.01 23.77
C GLU A 119 15.39 21.41 22.59
N CYS A 120 14.97 20.17 22.77
CA CYS A 120 13.87 19.60 22.04
C CYS A 120 12.70 20.50 22.35
N GLU A 121 12.49 21.52 21.51
CA GLU A 121 11.26 22.30 21.43
C GLU A 121 10.12 21.28 21.35
N GLU A 122 9.52 21.00 22.50
CA GLU A 122 8.24 20.33 22.64
C GLU A 122 7.20 21.24 21.98
N ILE A 123 7.15 21.19 20.64
CA ILE A 123 6.12 21.91 19.90
C ILE A 123 4.78 21.32 20.34
N PRO A 124 3.88 22.11 20.95
CA PRO A 124 2.67 21.60 21.56
C PRO A 124 1.85 20.84 20.52
N THR A 125 1.46 19.62 20.90
CA THR A 125 0.72 18.62 20.09
C THR A 125 -0.66 19.08 19.57
N LYS A 126 -1.02 20.35 19.77
CA LYS A 126 -2.26 20.96 19.26
C LYS A 126 -2.17 21.20 17.75
N ARG A 127 -2.70 20.23 17.02
CA ARG A 127 -3.12 20.31 15.62
C ARG A 127 -2.07 20.82 14.61
N ARG A 128 -0.97 20.08 14.45
CA ARG A 128 -0.16 20.16 13.21
C ARG A 128 -1.08 20.01 12.00
N ARG A 129 -0.92 20.89 11.01
CA ARG A 129 -1.66 20.83 9.74
C ARG A 129 -1.23 19.59 8.95
N THR A 130 -2.14 19.05 8.14
CA THR A 130 -1.96 17.76 7.44
C THR A 130 -0.81 17.79 6.44
N ASP A 131 -0.64 18.89 5.70
CA ASP A 131 0.49 19.17 4.82
C ASP A 131 1.84 19.07 5.53
N VAL A 132 1.94 19.64 6.74
CA VAL A 132 3.15 19.55 7.57
C VAL A 132 3.44 18.11 7.98
N CYS A 133 2.40 17.34 8.33
CA CYS A 133 2.56 15.92 8.67
C CYS A 133 3.03 15.08 7.46
N VAL A 134 2.51 15.36 6.26
CA VAL A 134 2.91 14.67 5.02
C VAL A 134 4.37 14.99 4.66
N GLY A 135 4.77 16.26 4.71
CA GLY A 135 6.15 16.68 4.47
C GLY A 135 7.13 16.03 5.44
N SER A 136 6.81 16.06 6.74
CA SER A 136 7.61 15.40 7.78
C SER A 136 7.73 13.88 7.55
N ALA A 137 6.68 13.21 7.07
CA ALA A 137 6.75 11.79 6.73
C ALA A 137 7.67 11.52 5.54
N ALA A 138 7.63 12.36 4.49
CA ALA A 138 8.51 12.21 3.32
C ALA A 138 9.99 12.38 3.70
N GLU A 139 10.31 13.41 4.50
CA GLU A 139 11.67 13.63 5.01
C GLU A 139 12.16 12.46 5.86
N PHE A 140 11.29 11.93 6.73
CA PHE A 140 11.58 10.74 7.51
C PHE A 140 11.97 9.55 6.63
N TRP A 141 11.16 9.22 5.61
CA TRP A 141 11.42 8.07 4.74
C TRP A 141 12.72 8.21 3.96
N LYS A 142 13.07 9.44 3.55
CA LYS A 142 14.36 9.73 2.92
C LYS A 142 15.54 9.46 3.86
N LYS A 143 15.44 9.87 5.12
CA LYS A 143 16.47 9.60 6.14
C LYS A 143 16.54 8.12 6.55
N PHE A 144 15.40 7.42 6.52
CA PHE A 144 15.29 6.01 6.90
C PHE A 144 15.76 5.03 5.81
N GLU A 145 15.79 5.47 4.55
CA GLU A 145 16.12 4.64 3.38
C GLU A 145 17.47 3.88 3.51
N PRO A 146 18.59 4.49 3.94
CA PRO A 146 19.84 3.76 4.10
C PRO A 146 19.73 2.59 5.09
N TYR A 147 19.08 2.81 6.23
CA TYR A 147 18.86 1.77 7.23
C TYR A 147 17.96 0.65 6.71
N ARG A 148 16.85 1.01 6.04
CA ARG A 148 15.94 0.07 5.40
C ARG A 148 16.68 -0.83 4.41
N ASN A 149 17.43 -0.23 3.48
CA ASN A 149 18.13 -0.95 2.42
C ASN A 149 19.22 -1.87 3.00
N ALA A 150 20.01 -1.37 3.97
CA ALA A 150 21.02 -2.17 4.65
C ALA A 150 20.40 -3.37 5.39
N THR A 151 19.26 -3.17 6.04
CA THR A 151 18.54 -4.23 6.77
C THR A 151 17.99 -5.29 5.82
N ILE A 152 17.36 -4.89 4.72
CA ILE A 152 16.86 -5.81 3.69
C ILE A 152 18.02 -6.62 3.09
N GLN A 153 19.13 -5.97 2.76
CA GLN A 153 20.30 -6.62 2.19
C GLN A 153 20.90 -7.65 3.16
N LYS A 154 21.09 -7.26 4.44
CA LYS A 154 21.59 -8.15 5.49
C LYS A 154 20.74 -9.42 5.63
N TRP A 155 19.41 -9.30 5.63
CA TRP A 155 18.53 -10.46 5.76
C TRP A 155 18.44 -11.29 4.49
N HIS A 156 18.50 -10.66 3.31
CA HIS A 156 18.60 -11.37 2.04
C HIS A 156 19.87 -12.25 2.00
N GLU A 157 21.03 -11.69 2.35
CA GLU A 157 22.30 -12.42 2.38
C GLU A 157 22.27 -13.58 3.38
N ARG A 158 21.78 -13.34 4.60
CA ARG A 158 21.63 -14.40 5.62
C ARG A 158 20.74 -15.54 5.14
N THR A 159 19.59 -15.22 4.56
CA THR A 159 18.64 -16.25 4.08
C THR A 159 19.21 -17.02 2.89
N LYS A 160 19.93 -16.33 2.00
CA LYS A 160 20.62 -16.93 0.85
C LYS A 160 21.68 -17.95 1.29
N LEU A 161 22.49 -17.59 2.29
CA LEU A 161 23.53 -18.48 2.85
C LEU A 161 22.92 -19.70 3.53
N LEU A 162 21.82 -19.52 4.28
CA LEU A 162 21.13 -20.62 4.98
C LEU A 162 20.36 -21.57 4.05
N SER A 163 19.97 -21.11 2.84
CA SER A 163 19.22 -21.93 1.89
C SER A 163 20.03 -23.12 1.34
N GLY A 164 21.35 -23.17 1.55
CA GLY A 164 22.21 -24.27 1.09
C GLY A 164 22.27 -24.45 -0.43
N LYS A 165 21.64 -23.55 -1.21
CA LYS A 165 21.62 -23.55 -2.68
C LYS A 165 22.90 -22.96 -3.29
N VAL A 166 24.01 -23.02 -2.56
CA VAL A 166 25.34 -22.70 -3.08
C VAL A 166 25.74 -23.87 -3.99
N GLY A 167 25.39 -23.76 -5.29
CA GLY A 167 25.74 -24.77 -6.30
C GLY A 167 24.66 -25.11 -7.32
N ARG A 168 23.40 -24.66 -7.14
CA ARG A 168 22.39 -24.71 -8.23
C ARG A 168 22.40 -23.37 -8.96
N SER A 169 22.82 -23.41 -10.23
CA SER A 169 23.18 -22.36 -11.19
C SER A 169 22.26 -21.12 -11.37
N PHE A 170 21.24 -20.90 -10.53
CA PHE A 170 20.33 -19.76 -10.64
C PHE A 170 20.37 -18.79 -9.43
N ALA A 171 20.92 -19.20 -8.28
CA ALA A 171 21.02 -18.31 -7.11
C ALA A 171 22.05 -17.17 -7.29
N SER A 172 23.00 -17.29 -8.23
CA SER A 172 23.94 -16.22 -8.59
C SER A 172 23.33 -15.18 -9.55
N LEU A 173 22.20 -15.51 -10.19
CA LEU A 173 21.44 -14.62 -11.08
C LEU A 173 20.34 -13.87 -10.33
N GLU A 174 20.02 -14.25 -9.09
CA GLU A 174 19.05 -13.54 -8.27
C GLU A 174 19.64 -12.21 -7.78
N GLU A 175 19.12 -11.11 -8.35
CA GLU A 175 19.39 -9.76 -7.88
C GLU A 175 18.85 -9.57 -6.46
N SER A 176 19.50 -8.72 -5.67
CA SER A 176 19.02 -8.44 -4.33
C SER A 176 17.67 -7.71 -4.37
N PRO A 177 16.81 -7.87 -3.35
CA PRO A 177 15.52 -7.18 -3.31
C PRO A 177 15.66 -5.67 -3.44
N VAL A 178 16.74 -5.09 -2.91
CA VAL A 178 17.04 -3.64 -3.05
C VAL A 178 17.24 -3.26 -4.51
N LYS A 179 18.06 -4.01 -5.27
CA LYS A 179 18.27 -3.77 -6.70
C LYS A 179 16.99 -3.96 -7.53
N GLN A 180 16.18 -4.95 -7.18
CA GLN A 180 14.88 -5.16 -7.84
C GLN A 180 13.94 -3.97 -7.60
N ILE A 181 13.92 -3.42 -6.38
CA ILE A 181 13.16 -2.21 -6.04
C ILE A 181 13.69 -1.03 -6.86
N GLU A 182 15.00 -0.79 -6.88
CA GLU A 182 15.63 0.28 -7.67
C GLU A 182 15.27 0.16 -9.16
N HIS A 183 15.36 -1.04 -9.74
CA HIS A 183 15.02 -1.28 -11.14
C HIS A 183 13.54 -1.01 -11.43
N ILE A 184 12.62 -1.44 -10.56
CA ILE A 184 11.19 -1.16 -10.68
C ILE A 184 10.92 0.34 -10.60
N LEU A 185 11.63 1.05 -9.71
CA LEU A 185 11.53 2.50 -9.55
C LEU A 185 12.18 3.29 -10.70
N MET A 186 12.86 2.67 -11.67
CA MET A 186 13.35 3.41 -12.85
C MET A 186 12.21 3.96 -13.72
N ASP A 187 11.02 3.37 -13.64
CA ASP A 187 9.81 3.80 -14.36
C ASP A 187 8.69 4.21 -13.39
N GLU A 188 8.99 5.22 -12.55
CA GLU A 188 8.04 5.72 -11.54
C GLU A 188 6.75 6.24 -12.17
N GLU A 189 6.83 6.85 -13.35
CA GLU A 189 5.67 7.41 -14.04
C GLU A 189 4.64 6.31 -14.37
N ARG A 190 5.10 5.15 -14.85
CA ARG A 190 4.22 4.01 -15.07
C ARG A 190 3.60 3.50 -13.79
N LEU A 191 4.33 3.48 -12.68
CA LEU A 191 3.80 3.07 -11.37
C LEU A 191 2.71 4.04 -10.89
N LEU A 192 2.93 5.35 -11.05
CA LEU A 192 1.97 6.39 -10.71
C LEU A 192 0.69 6.28 -11.57
N ARG A 193 0.83 6.16 -12.90
CA ARG A 193 -0.33 5.97 -13.79
C ARG A 193 -1.13 4.72 -13.43
N ARG A 194 -0.46 3.65 -13.00
CA ARG A 194 -1.13 2.41 -12.57
C ARG A 194 -1.98 2.63 -11.32
N THR A 195 -1.56 3.47 -10.38
CA THR A 195 -2.36 3.80 -9.19
C THR A 195 -3.45 4.83 -9.48
N GLN A 196 -3.32 5.62 -10.55
CA GLN A 196 -4.31 6.61 -10.99
C GLN A 196 -5.32 6.05 -12.00
N THR A 197 -5.18 4.79 -12.43
CA THR A 197 -6.12 4.18 -13.37
C THR A 197 -7.36 3.69 -12.63
N LYS A 198 -8.54 4.17 -13.01
CA LYS A 198 -9.81 3.71 -12.40
C LYS A 198 -10.17 2.31 -12.89
N ARG A 199 -9.95 1.28 -12.07
CA ARG A 199 -10.22 -0.14 -12.45
C ARG A 199 -11.57 -0.66 -11.99
N SER A 200 -12.17 0.04 -11.02
CA SER A 200 -13.39 -0.36 -10.33
C SER A 200 -14.58 0.54 -10.66
N SER A 201 -15.77 -0.04 -10.59
CA SER A 201 -17.03 0.65 -10.90
C SER A 201 -17.54 1.39 -9.66
N TYR A 202 -17.24 2.68 -9.55
CA TYR A 202 -17.82 3.57 -8.54
C TYR A 202 -18.09 4.96 -9.13
N LYS A 203 -19.03 5.68 -8.50
CA LYS A 203 -19.40 7.05 -8.87
C LYS A 203 -18.58 8.03 -8.04
N ILE A 204 -17.98 9.01 -8.71
CA ILE A 204 -17.36 10.17 -8.08
C ILE A 204 -18.49 11.16 -7.77
N LEU A 205 -18.59 11.59 -6.52
CA LEU A 205 -19.63 12.52 -6.08
C LEU A 205 -19.44 13.88 -6.78
N GLY A 206 -20.54 14.46 -7.29
CA GLY A 206 -20.49 15.71 -8.06
C GLY A 206 -19.94 15.57 -9.48
N ALA A 207 -19.56 14.36 -9.94
CA ALA A 207 -19.41 14.11 -11.36
C ALA A 207 -20.78 14.20 -12.05
N GLU A 208 -20.80 14.71 -13.28
CA GLU A 208 -22.00 14.70 -14.11
C GLU A 208 -22.35 13.24 -14.42
N ASP A 209 -23.63 12.91 -14.32
CA ASP A 209 -24.09 11.60 -14.78
C ASP A 209 -23.85 11.54 -16.28
N ALA A 210 -23.01 10.57 -16.71
CA ALA A 210 -22.82 10.29 -18.13
C ALA A 210 -24.20 10.12 -18.75
N THR A 211 -24.52 10.99 -19.70
CA THR A 211 -25.81 11.03 -20.38
C THR A 211 -26.09 9.69 -21.03
N ASN A 212 -26.95 8.90 -20.39
CA ASN A 212 -27.92 7.92 -20.91
C ASN A 212 -27.68 7.11 -22.20
N ASP A 213 -26.46 6.95 -22.72
CA ASP A 213 -26.19 6.08 -23.86
C ASP A 213 -25.03 5.12 -23.59
N GLU A 214 -25.39 3.84 -23.71
CA GLU A 214 -24.56 2.63 -23.81
C GLU A 214 -23.99 1.98 -22.54
N GLU A 215 -24.00 0.64 -22.56
CA GLU A 215 -23.64 -0.32 -21.51
C GLU A 215 -22.16 -0.27 -21.04
N GLU A 216 -21.46 0.84 -21.29
CA GLU A 216 -20.09 1.07 -20.85
C GLU A 216 -20.09 1.71 -19.47
N LYS A 217 -19.50 1.02 -18.49
CA LYS A 217 -19.34 1.56 -17.14
C LYS A 217 -18.47 2.82 -17.24
N PRO A 218 -18.97 4.01 -16.88
CA PRO A 218 -18.28 5.26 -17.16
C PRO A 218 -16.92 5.32 -16.44
N GLY A 219 -15.87 5.49 -17.23
CA GLY A 219 -14.50 5.75 -16.79
C GLY A 219 -13.66 4.56 -16.33
N ILE A 220 -14.02 3.31 -16.66
CA ILE A 220 -13.12 2.18 -16.36
C ILE A 220 -11.95 2.17 -17.34
N GLY A 221 -10.73 2.31 -16.82
CA GLY A 221 -9.50 2.40 -17.59
C GLY A 221 -9.04 3.82 -17.88
N GLU A 222 -9.81 4.83 -17.48
CA GLU A 222 -9.40 6.24 -17.55
C GLU A 222 -8.38 6.56 -16.45
N LEU A 223 -7.46 7.47 -16.77
CA LEU A 223 -6.51 8.05 -15.83
C LEU A 223 -7.17 9.19 -15.07
N ASP A 224 -6.98 9.19 -13.76
CA ASP A 224 -7.52 10.19 -12.85
C ASP A 224 -6.49 10.48 -11.76
N ASP A 225 -5.85 11.64 -11.85
CA ASP A 225 -4.73 12.01 -10.97
C ASP A 225 -5.14 12.22 -9.51
N GLU A 226 -6.44 12.37 -9.25
CA GLU A 226 -7.01 12.59 -7.91
C GLU A 226 -7.48 11.27 -7.24
N ILE A 227 -7.20 10.09 -7.82
CA ILE A 227 -7.48 8.79 -7.17
C ILE A 227 -6.20 8.03 -6.83
N PHE A 228 -6.33 7.08 -5.90
CA PHE A 228 -5.29 6.12 -5.59
C PHE A 228 -5.87 4.70 -5.54
N ASP A 229 -5.43 3.84 -6.44
CA ASP A 229 -5.87 2.45 -6.60
C ASP A 229 -4.67 1.49 -6.53
N ASP A 230 -4.53 0.82 -5.41
CA ASP A 230 -3.51 -0.21 -5.18
C ASP A 230 -4.11 -1.62 -4.99
N ASP A 231 -5.26 -1.88 -5.61
CA ASP A 231 -6.02 -3.14 -5.47
C ASP A 231 -5.17 -4.40 -5.67
N ASP A 232 -4.20 -4.39 -6.60
CA ASP A 232 -3.31 -5.55 -6.81
C ASP A 232 -2.45 -5.87 -5.58
N PHE A 233 -1.90 -4.82 -4.96
CA PHE A 233 -1.08 -4.94 -3.76
C PHE A 233 -1.96 -5.31 -2.55
N TYR A 234 -3.11 -4.65 -2.41
CA TYR A 234 -4.11 -5.02 -1.42
C TYR A 234 -4.51 -6.50 -1.52
N HIS A 235 -4.80 -7.00 -2.71
CA HIS A 235 -5.16 -8.41 -2.91
C HIS A 235 -4.01 -9.37 -2.66
N HIS A 236 -2.77 -8.95 -2.88
CA HIS A 236 -1.59 -9.71 -2.48
C HIS A 236 -1.51 -9.84 -0.95
N LEU A 237 -1.53 -8.72 -0.23
CA LEU A 237 -1.51 -8.70 1.25
C LEU A 237 -2.69 -9.46 1.85
N LEU A 238 -3.87 -9.33 1.25
CA LEU A 238 -5.05 -10.02 1.73
C LEU A 238 -4.92 -11.55 1.59
N ARG A 239 -4.34 -12.04 0.47
CA ARG A 239 -4.05 -13.47 0.32
C ARG A 239 -3.04 -13.95 1.35
N GLU A 240 -2.02 -13.16 1.64
CA GLU A 240 -0.99 -13.48 2.63
C GLU A 240 -1.55 -13.58 4.05
N VAL A 241 -2.36 -12.60 4.48
CA VAL A 241 -3.05 -12.62 5.79
C VAL A 241 -3.94 -13.86 5.91
N ILE A 242 -4.67 -14.17 4.84
CA ILE A 242 -5.53 -15.33 4.75
C ILE A 242 -4.73 -16.62 4.93
N GLU A 243 -3.65 -16.78 4.16
CA GLU A 243 -2.81 -17.96 4.18
C GLU A 243 -2.23 -18.18 5.58
N ARG A 244 -1.63 -17.15 6.18
CA ARG A 244 -1.06 -17.21 7.54
C ARG A 244 -2.07 -17.62 8.60
N LYS A 245 -3.28 -17.08 8.54
CA LYS A 245 -4.34 -17.44 9.49
C LYS A 245 -4.88 -18.86 9.31
N THR A 246 -4.79 -19.41 8.10
CA THR A 246 -5.26 -20.78 7.81
C THR A 246 -4.22 -21.87 8.11
N VAL A 247 -2.93 -21.53 8.18
CA VAL A 247 -1.84 -22.51 8.38
C VAL A 247 -1.84 -23.15 9.78
N ASN A 248 -2.48 -22.51 10.78
CA ASN A 248 -2.49 -22.98 12.17
C ASN A 248 -3.87 -23.53 12.63
N ILE A 249 -4.74 -23.95 11.71
CA ILE A 249 -6.07 -24.47 12.06
C ILE A 249 -6.15 -25.97 11.81
N ASP A 250 -6.00 -26.75 12.87
CA ASP A 250 -6.17 -28.22 12.85
C ASP A 250 -7.64 -28.66 12.75
N ASN A 251 -8.59 -27.73 12.91
CA ASN A 251 -10.02 -28.01 12.89
C ASN A 251 -10.65 -27.79 11.48
N PRO A 252 -11.12 -28.85 10.80
CA PRO A 252 -11.72 -28.77 9.46
C PRO A 252 -12.94 -27.84 9.35
N ILE A 253 -13.68 -27.66 10.46
CA ILE A 253 -14.89 -26.82 10.50
C ILE A 253 -14.53 -25.33 10.60
N ALA A 254 -13.48 -25.00 11.34
CA ALA A 254 -12.96 -23.63 11.41
C ALA A 254 -12.31 -23.24 10.08
N LEU A 255 -11.55 -24.16 9.47
CA LEU A 255 -10.93 -23.98 8.16
C LEU A 255 -11.99 -23.72 7.09
N SER A 256 -13.11 -24.45 7.08
CA SER A 256 -14.19 -24.27 6.11
C SER A 256 -14.98 -22.96 6.31
N ARG A 257 -15.22 -22.52 7.54
CA ARG A 257 -15.80 -21.19 7.82
C ARG A 257 -14.89 -20.06 7.36
N GLN A 258 -13.59 -20.17 7.62
CA GLN A 258 -12.61 -19.18 7.19
C GLN A 258 -12.45 -19.21 5.66
N TRP A 259 -12.47 -20.39 5.03
CA TRP A 259 -12.50 -20.53 3.56
C TRP A 259 -13.72 -19.86 2.93
N LEU A 260 -14.90 -19.92 3.55
CA LEU A 260 -16.08 -19.18 3.09
C LEU A 260 -15.89 -17.66 3.23
N GLU A 261 -15.19 -17.19 4.25
CA GLU A 261 -14.86 -15.77 4.44
C GLU A 261 -13.82 -15.30 3.41
N ILE A 262 -12.79 -16.11 3.17
CA ILE A 262 -11.80 -15.97 2.10
C ILE A 262 -12.47 -15.94 0.72
N GLU A 263 -13.45 -16.81 0.49
CA GLU A 263 -14.20 -16.86 -0.76
C GLU A 263 -15.07 -15.61 -0.95
N LYS A 264 -15.68 -15.09 0.12
CA LYS A 264 -16.40 -13.80 0.09
C LYS A 264 -15.45 -12.64 -0.25
N LEU A 265 -14.22 -12.66 0.28
CA LEU A 265 -13.19 -11.67 -0.03
C LEU A 265 -12.69 -11.79 -1.49
N ARG A 266 -12.49 -13.02 -1.99
CA ARG A 266 -12.13 -13.30 -3.39
C ARG A 266 -13.25 -12.96 -4.39
N LYS A 267 -14.52 -13.16 -4.03
CA LYS A 267 -15.67 -12.79 -4.87
C LYS A 267 -15.83 -11.27 -5.00
N LYS A 268 -15.45 -10.50 -3.97
CA LYS A 268 -15.38 -9.02 -4.05
C LYS A 268 -14.22 -8.53 -4.92
N ALA A 269 -13.13 -9.30 -5.01
CA ALA A 269 -11.95 -9.03 -5.84
C ALA A 269 -12.11 -9.38 -7.33
N LYS A 270 -13.10 -10.18 -7.72
CA LYS A 270 -13.28 -10.57 -9.12
C LYS A 270 -13.88 -9.40 -9.91
N ARG A 271 -13.04 -8.80 -10.76
CA ARG A 271 -13.47 -7.85 -11.81
C ARG A 271 -14.59 -8.49 -12.63
N ARG A 272 -15.79 -7.86 -12.65
CA ARG A 272 -16.86 -8.22 -13.60
C ARG A 272 -16.44 -7.79 -15.00
N VAL A 273 -15.64 -8.62 -15.65
CA VAL A 273 -15.26 -8.54 -17.06
C VAL A 273 -16.28 -9.31 -17.87
N ASP A 274 -16.87 -8.67 -18.87
CA ASP A 274 -17.65 -9.39 -19.88
C ASP A 274 -16.69 -10.21 -20.76
N THR A 275 -16.59 -11.50 -20.46
CA THR A 275 -15.73 -12.44 -21.19
C THR A 275 -16.30 -12.84 -22.56
N ARG A 276 -17.53 -12.42 -22.92
CA ARG A 276 -18.09 -12.65 -24.26
C ARG A 276 -17.48 -11.69 -25.29
N ALA A 277 -17.17 -10.45 -24.89
CA ALA A 277 -16.57 -9.44 -25.77
C ALA A 277 -15.09 -9.75 -26.12
N THR A 278 -14.33 -10.32 -25.18
CA THR A 278 -12.90 -10.62 -25.38
C THR A 278 -12.62 -11.82 -26.28
N LYS A 279 -13.62 -12.69 -26.51
CA LYS A 279 -13.51 -13.88 -27.40
C LYS A 279 -14.42 -13.83 -28.63
N GLY A 280 -14.91 -12.63 -29.02
CA GLY A 280 -15.69 -12.45 -30.26
C GLY A 280 -17.10 -13.05 -30.22
N ARG A 281 -17.69 -13.27 -29.04
CA ARG A 281 -19.07 -13.79 -28.88
C ARG A 281 -20.12 -12.69 -28.74
N LYS A 282 -19.73 -11.42 -28.92
CA LYS A 282 -20.58 -10.23 -29.05
C LYS A 282 -20.33 -9.65 -30.45
N ILE A 283 -21.40 -9.37 -31.20
CA ILE A 283 -21.31 -8.79 -32.55
C ILE A 283 -20.65 -7.42 -32.40
N ARG A 284 -19.53 -7.19 -33.11
CA ARG A 284 -18.87 -5.89 -33.18
C ARG A 284 -19.36 -5.19 -34.44
N THR A 285 -19.94 -4.00 -34.31
CA THR A 285 -20.39 -3.14 -35.43
C THR A 285 -19.26 -2.24 -35.95
N GLU A 286 -18.00 -2.62 -35.72
CA GLU A 286 -16.84 -1.93 -36.29
C GLU A 286 -16.68 -2.33 -37.76
N LEU A 287 -16.71 -1.34 -38.65
CA LEU A 287 -16.41 -1.52 -40.07
C LEU A 287 -14.93 -1.91 -40.23
N PHE A 288 -14.64 -3.19 -40.44
CA PHE A 288 -13.30 -3.66 -40.78
C PHE A 288 -12.89 -3.11 -42.15
N ARG A 289 -11.97 -2.13 -42.17
CA ARG A 289 -11.41 -1.55 -43.40
C ARG A 289 -10.81 -2.59 -44.36
N SER A 290 -10.37 -3.74 -43.86
CA SER A 290 -9.81 -4.82 -44.69
C SER A 290 -10.85 -5.56 -45.55
N LEU A 291 -12.14 -5.47 -45.22
CA LEU A 291 -13.22 -6.11 -46.00
C LEU A 291 -13.66 -5.26 -47.19
N PHE A 292 -13.39 -3.95 -47.15
CA PHE A 292 -13.63 -3.03 -48.27
C PHE A 292 -12.35 -2.93 -49.10
N GLY A 293 -12.11 -3.96 -49.92
CA GLY A 293 -10.96 -4.01 -50.82
C GLY A 293 -10.84 -2.71 -51.61
N GLN A 294 -9.67 -2.07 -51.50
CA GLN A 294 -9.26 -1.02 -52.43
C GLN A 294 -9.22 -1.63 -53.83
N LYS A 295 -10.30 -1.47 -54.60
CA LYS A 295 -10.23 -1.62 -56.05
C LYS A 295 -9.31 -0.51 -56.55
N LYS A 296 -8.03 -0.85 -56.76
CA LYS A 296 -7.13 -0.07 -57.59
C LYS A 296 -7.80 0.03 -58.97
N TYR A 297 -8.38 1.18 -59.27
CA TYR A 297 -8.75 1.51 -60.63
C TYR A 297 -7.46 1.70 -61.40
N ALA A 298 -7.11 0.72 -62.23
CA ALA A 298 -6.15 0.90 -63.30
C ALA A 298 -6.91 1.49 -64.50
N ARG A 299 -6.63 2.76 -64.80
CA ARG A 299 -6.48 3.32 -66.14
C ARG A 299 -5.86 4.70 -66.03
#